data_AF-A0A6V7NHJ5-F1
#
_entry.id   AF-A0A6V7NHJ5-F1
#
_cell.length_a   1.000
_cell.length_b   1.000
_cell.length_c   1.000
_cell.angle_alpha   90.00
_cell.angle_beta   90.00
_cell.angle_gamma   90.00
#
_symmetry.space_group_name_H-M   'P 1'
#
loop_
_entity.id
_entity.type
_entity.pdbx_description
1 polymer ?
#
loop_
_entity_poly.entity_id
_entity_poly.type
_entity_poly.pdbx_seq_one_letter_code
_entity_poly.pdbx_strand_id
1 'polypeptide(L)'
;MLRYVDSRFPGPPRAAAAAAAAEEEAAAAAAVALQHRSVERQAEGMARWAAEMAAAGARKKKGAATGVVAAEGRRLGRRYGELVEVMLEHARMEERVLFPVLERTAHRGVCKAANAEHARDLPMINGIKEDIKSLLVMEAGTPSYQEALVNLSLRLKTLLEHCKEHFKEEERELIPLFDAANRMLREEGNTSSRWAEEVMRAMEATHSQRLFPFFMAGLLPQEAVQYLDIVCRCIADKHHVVSMLRSLVASLEGKHPHSVISNYSLKSVSKQISF
;
A
#
# COMPACT_ATOMS: atom_id res chain seq x y z
N MET A 1 -40.34 -20.87 -16.06
CA MET A 1 -39.18 -21.58 -15.45
C MET A 1 -38.46 -20.71 -14.42
N LEU A 2 -37.94 -19.53 -14.75
CA LEU A 2 -37.26 -18.63 -13.79
C LEU A 2 -38.11 -18.29 -12.55
N ARG A 3 -39.38 -17.91 -12.74
CA ARG A 3 -40.34 -17.69 -11.63
C ARG A 3 -40.63 -18.91 -10.74
N TYR A 4 -40.46 -20.13 -11.26
CA TYR A 4 -40.65 -21.37 -10.50
C TYR A 4 -39.41 -21.67 -9.63
N VAL A 5 -38.22 -21.32 -10.13
CA VAL A 5 -36.95 -21.41 -9.38
C VAL A 5 -36.92 -20.38 -8.24
N ASP A 6 -37.32 -19.13 -8.50
CA ASP A 6 -37.40 -18.07 -7.48
C ASP A 6 -38.38 -18.41 -6.34
N SER A 7 -39.44 -19.16 -6.63
CA SER A 7 -40.43 -19.59 -5.62
C SER A 7 -39.93 -20.72 -4.71
N ARG A 8 -38.93 -21.51 -5.14
CA ARG A 8 -38.34 -22.61 -4.36
C ARG A 8 -37.07 -22.21 -3.63
N PHE A 9 -36.39 -21.17 -4.11
CA PHE A 9 -35.18 -20.64 -3.52
C PHE A 9 -35.34 -19.11 -3.42
N PRO A 10 -36.14 -18.62 -2.45
CA PRO A 10 -36.23 -17.18 -2.23
C PRO A 10 -34.80 -16.66 -2.03
N GLY A 11 -34.45 -15.61 -2.77
CA GLY A 11 -33.15 -14.96 -2.65
C GLY A 11 -32.85 -14.58 -1.20
N PRO A 12 -31.57 -14.32 -0.86
CA PRO A 12 -31.18 -14.01 0.52
C PRO A 12 -32.07 -12.90 1.10
N PRO A 13 -32.43 -12.97 2.40
CA PRO A 13 -33.29 -11.97 3.03
C PRO A 13 -32.83 -10.55 2.71
N ARG A 14 -33.75 -9.60 2.52
CA ARG A 14 -33.40 -8.20 2.21
C ARG A 14 -32.40 -7.60 3.20
N ALA A 15 -32.44 -8.03 4.46
CA ALA A 15 -31.47 -7.68 5.49
C ALA A 15 -30.06 -8.27 5.24
N ALA A 16 -29.95 -9.51 4.75
CA ALA A 16 -28.68 -10.12 4.38
C ALA A 16 -28.09 -9.49 3.11
N ALA A 17 -28.93 -9.12 2.13
CA ALA A 17 -28.50 -8.36 0.96
C ALA A 17 -28.02 -6.94 1.32
N ALA A 18 -28.68 -6.29 2.28
CA ALA A 18 -28.26 -4.99 2.80
C ALA A 18 -26.97 -5.07 3.63
N ALA A 19 -26.77 -6.16 4.40
CA ALA A 19 -25.55 -6.39 5.16
C ALA A 19 -24.35 -6.66 4.25
N ALA A 20 -24.49 -7.56 3.28
CA ALA A 20 -23.43 -7.86 2.29
C ALA A 20 -23.04 -6.61 1.48
N ALA A 21 -24.03 -5.77 1.16
CA ALA A 21 -23.84 -4.50 0.51
C ALA A 21 -23.04 -3.48 1.35
N ALA A 22 -23.35 -3.36 2.64
CA ALA A 22 -22.61 -2.50 3.56
C ALA A 22 -21.18 -3.02 3.78
N GLU A 23 -20.98 -4.34 3.79
CA GLU A 23 -19.66 -4.98 3.87
C GLU A 23 -18.82 -4.78 2.59
N GLU A 24 -19.45 -4.69 1.42
CA GLU A 24 -18.79 -4.40 0.15
C GLU A 24 -18.40 -2.91 0.05
N GLU A 25 -19.26 -2.02 0.51
CA GLU A 25 -18.99 -0.59 0.59
C GLU A 25 -17.82 -0.30 1.52
N ALA A 26 -17.85 -0.85 2.73
CA ALA A 26 -16.75 -0.75 3.67
C ALA A 26 -15.45 -1.37 3.13
N ALA A 27 -15.52 -2.32 2.19
CA ALA A 27 -14.33 -2.97 1.63
C ALA A 27 -13.51 -2.04 0.73
N ALA A 28 -14.15 -1.17 -0.06
CA ALA A 28 -13.43 -0.23 -0.93
C ALA A 28 -12.66 0.81 -0.09
N ALA A 29 -13.34 1.49 0.83
CA ALA A 29 -12.72 2.42 1.76
C ALA A 29 -11.64 1.76 2.62
N ALA A 30 -11.89 0.54 3.13
CA ALA A 30 -10.90 -0.21 3.89
C ALA A 30 -9.67 -0.56 3.05
N ALA A 31 -9.83 -0.95 1.78
CA ALA A 31 -8.71 -1.26 0.90
C ALA A 31 -7.78 -0.05 0.71
N VAL A 32 -8.36 1.14 0.50
CA VAL A 32 -7.62 2.39 0.36
C VAL A 32 -6.91 2.78 1.66
N ALA A 33 -7.62 2.77 2.79
CA ALA A 33 -7.01 3.08 4.09
C ALA A 33 -5.90 2.08 4.49
N LEU A 34 -6.00 0.81 4.08
CA LEU A 34 -4.94 -0.18 4.28
C LEU A 34 -3.74 0.11 3.36
N GLN A 35 -3.99 0.60 2.14
CA GLN A 35 -2.92 1.06 1.25
C GLN A 35 -2.15 2.23 1.85
N HIS A 36 -2.83 3.23 2.42
CA HIS A 36 -2.20 4.36 3.12
C HIS A 36 -1.27 3.86 4.24
N ARG A 37 -1.79 3.02 5.14
CA ARG A 37 -1.02 2.48 6.27
C ARG A 37 0.21 1.71 5.84
N SER A 38 0.10 0.91 4.78
CA SER A 38 1.22 0.18 4.21
C SER A 38 2.29 1.16 3.70
N VAL A 39 1.89 2.17 2.91
CA VAL A 39 2.81 3.19 2.37
C VAL A 39 3.52 3.94 3.49
N GLU A 40 2.77 4.44 4.49
CA GLU A 40 3.34 5.18 5.62
C GLU A 40 4.38 4.35 6.38
N ARG A 41 4.04 3.11 6.76
CA ARG A 41 4.96 2.25 7.54
C ARG A 41 6.19 1.85 6.73
N GLN A 42 6.06 1.65 5.42
CA GLN A 42 7.19 1.37 4.54
C GLN A 42 8.11 2.59 4.42
N ALA A 43 7.55 3.78 4.18
CA ALA A 43 8.30 5.03 4.10
C ALA A 43 9.01 5.35 5.43
N GLU A 44 8.32 5.18 6.57
CA GLU A 44 8.90 5.33 7.90
C GLU A 44 10.04 4.33 8.15
N GLY A 45 9.84 3.06 7.77
CA GLY A 45 10.87 2.03 7.85
C GLY A 45 12.12 2.39 7.05
N MET A 46 11.96 2.93 5.84
CA MET A 46 13.09 3.37 5.01
C MET A 46 13.79 4.59 5.59
N ALA A 47 13.04 5.58 6.09
CA ALA A 47 13.61 6.76 6.73
C ALA A 47 14.45 6.40 7.97
N ARG A 48 13.94 5.46 8.79
CA ARG A 48 14.67 4.90 9.95
C ARG A 48 15.90 4.13 9.50
N TRP A 49 15.79 3.27 8.50
CA TRP A 49 16.91 2.50 7.98
C TRP A 49 18.04 3.41 7.46
N ALA A 50 17.72 4.45 6.68
CA ALA A 50 18.71 5.42 6.21
C ALA A 50 19.41 6.15 7.38
N ALA A 51 18.66 6.52 8.42
CA ALA A 51 19.21 7.14 9.62
C ALA A 51 20.14 6.19 10.40
N GLU A 52 19.76 4.92 10.54
CA GLU A 52 20.57 3.89 11.19
C GLU A 52 21.87 3.62 10.42
N MET A 53 21.81 3.59 9.09
CA MET A 53 23.00 3.49 8.24
C MET A 53 23.95 4.67 8.46
N ALA A 54 23.42 5.90 8.55
CA ALA A 54 24.23 7.09 8.83
C ALA A 54 24.85 7.04 10.24
N ALA A 55 24.08 6.66 11.25
CA ALA A 55 24.56 6.54 12.62
C ALA A 55 25.64 5.44 12.78
N ALA A 56 25.48 4.31 12.09
CA ALA A 56 26.45 3.22 12.10
C ALA A 56 27.76 3.61 11.42
N GLY A 57 27.70 4.41 10.35
CA GLY A 57 28.88 4.94 9.68
C GLY A 57 29.64 5.96 10.51
N ALA A 58 28.93 6.83 11.24
CA ALA A 58 29.55 7.79 12.18
C ALA A 58 30.29 7.12 13.36
N ARG A 59 29.85 5.92 13.78
CA ARG A 59 30.41 5.20 14.93
C ARG A 59 31.62 4.32 14.60
N LYS A 60 31.89 4.00 13.33
CA LYS A 60 32.96 3.05 12.96
C LYS A 60 34.29 3.78 12.70
N LYS A 61 35.32 3.45 13.49
CA LYS A 61 36.74 3.66 13.11
C LYS A 61 37.04 2.81 11.86
N LYS A 62 37.82 3.37 10.92
CA LYS A 62 38.29 2.77 9.65
C LYS A 62 38.30 1.23 9.69
N GLY A 63 37.44 0.58 8.90
CA GLY A 63 37.45 -0.89 8.77
C GLY A 63 36.10 -1.62 8.70
N ALA A 64 34.96 -0.92 8.62
CA ALA A 64 33.71 -1.58 8.24
C ALA A 64 33.90 -2.25 6.87
N ALA A 65 33.55 -3.54 6.73
CA ALA A 65 33.56 -4.20 5.42
C ALA A 65 32.65 -3.41 4.46
N THR A 66 33.27 -2.60 3.59
CA THR A 66 32.63 -1.70 2.62
C THR A 66 31.56 -2.41 1.80
N GLY A 67 31.75 -3.72 1.56
CA GLY A 67 30.79 -4.60 0.90
C GLY A 67 29.43 -4.73 1.61
N VAL A 68 29.39 -4.71 2.95
CA VAL A 68 28.13 -4.79 3.72
C VAL A 68 27.33 -3.51 3.56
N VAL A 69 27.98 -2.35 3.68
CA VAL A 69 27.34 -1.03 3.53
C VAL A 69 26.79 -0.85 2.11
N ALA A 70 27.57 -1.24 1.09
CA ALA A 70 27.11 -1.21 -0.30
C ALA A 70 25.93 -2.17 -0.55
N ALA A 71 25.91 -3.34 0.11
CA ALA A 71 24.79 -4.27 0.02
C ALA A 71 23.51 -3.71 0.67
N GLU A 72 23.62 -3.03 1.82
CA GLU A 72 22.50 -2.32 2.44
C GLU A 72 21.96 -1.19 1.53
N GLY A 73 22.83 -0.36 0.95
CA GLY A 73 22.42 0.67 0.00
C GLY A 73 21.65 0.11 -1.20
N ARG A 74 22.10 -1.02 -1.76
CA ARG A 74 21.38 -1.71 -2.85
C ARG A 74 20.02 -2.25 -2.41
N ARG A 75 19.90 -2.76 -1.18
CA ARG A 75 18.61 -3.21 -0.65
C ARG A 75 17.66 -2.04 -0.43
N LEU A 76 18.14 -0.93 0.14
CA LEU A 76 17.37 0.29 0.32
C LEU A 76 16.84 0.79 -1.02
N GLY A 77 17.68 0.84 -2.06
CA GLY A 77 17.24 1.28 -3.39
C GLY A 77 16.21 0.37 -4.04
N ARG A 78 16.31 -0.95 -3.89
CA ARG A 78 15.27 -1.87 -4.36
C ARG A 78 13.95 -1.66 -3.63
N ARG A 79 13.99 -1.56 -2.31
CA ARG A 79 12.81 -1.32 -1.47
C ARG A 79 12.16 0.00 -1.80
N TYR A 80 12.94 1.07 -2.00
CA TYR A 80 12.41 2.35 -2.43
C TYR A 80 11.72 2.27 -3.79
N GLY A 81 12.28 1.50 -4.73
CA GLY A 81 11.60 1.21 -5.99
C GLY A 81 10.22 0.55 -5.80
N GLU A 82 10.14 -0.45 -4.94
CA GLU A 82 8.86 -1.12 -4.59
C GLU A 82 7.85 -0.14 -3.96
N LEU A 83 8.30 0.73 -3.04
CA LEU A 83 7.47 1.78 -2.43
C LEU A 83 6.91 2.74 -3.48
N VAL A 84 7.76 3.24 -4.36
CA VAL A 84 7.36 4.18 -5.42
C VAL A 84 6.32 3.56 -6.34
N GLU A 85 6.45 2.28 -6.67
CA GLU A 85 5.44 1.61 -7.48
C GLU A 85 4.08 1.53 -6.78
N VAL A 86 4.04 1.23 -5.49
CA VAL A 86 2.79 1.23 -4.70
C VAL A 86 2.20 2.64 -4.60
N MET A 87 3.01 3.68 -4.38
CA MET A 87 2.55 5.07 -4.31
C MET A 87 1.99 5.58 -5.64
N LEU A 88 2.67 5.26 -6.76
CA LEU A 88 2.19 5.65 -8.08
C LEU A 88 0.92 4.90 -8.48
N GLU A 89 0.77 3.65 -8.05
CA GLU A 89 -0.46 2.90 -8.26
C GLU A 89 -1.60 3.43 -7.41
N HIS A 90 -1.34 3.80 -6.15
CA HIS A 90 -2.30 4.47 -5.28
C HIS A 90 -2.89 5.73 -5.96
N ALA A 91 -2.04 6.69 -6.35
CA ALA A 91 -2.49 7.89 -7.04
C ALA A 91 -3.30 7.59 -8.32
N ARG A 92 -2.86 6.61 -9.12
CA ARG A 92 -3.58 6.19 -10.34
C ARG A 92 -4.92 5.52 -10.04
N MET A 93 -5.01 4.74 -8.97
CA MET A 93 -6.24 4.10 -8.54
C MET A 93 -7.27 5.17 -8.19
N GLU A 94 -6.86 6.21 -7.48
CA GLU A 94 -7.75 7.31 -7.13
C GLU A 94 -8.19 8.11 -8.35
N GLU A 95 -7.25 8.50 -9.20
CA GLU A 95 -7.51 9.26 -10.43
C GLU A 95 -8.41 8.50 -11.42
N ARG A 96 -8.41 7.17 -11.39
CA ARG A 96 -9.19 6.32 -12.30
C ARG A 96 -10.50 5.82 -11.72
N VAL A 97 -10.59 5.65 -10.40
CA VAL A 97 -11.74 5.03 -9.73
C VAL A 97 -12.43 6.02 -8.81
N LEU A 98 -11.73 6.52 -7.78
CA LEU A 98 -12.36 7.37 -6.74
C LEU A 98 -12.73 8.75 -7.28
N PHE A 99 -11.79 9.47 -7.88
CA PHE A 99 -12.00 10.86 -8.30
C PHE A 99 -13.12 10.98 -9.36
N PRO A 100 -13.21 10.11 -10.39
CA PRO A 100 -14.32 10.17 -11.34
C PRO A 100 -15.70 9.91 -10.72
N VAL A 101 -15.78 9.16 -9.62
CA VAL A 101 -17.04 8.98 -8.88
C VAL A 101 -17.37 10.26 -8.13
N LEU A 102 -16.44 10.75 -7.33
CA LEU A 102 -16.61 11.96 -6.50
C LEU A 102 -16.94 13.21 -7.33
N GLU A 103 -16.27 13.40 -8.45
CA GLU A 103 -16.51 14.53 -9.37
C GLU A 103 -17.90 14.48 -10.03
N ARG A 104 -18.50 13.28 -10.15
CA ARG A 104 -19.87 13.10 -10.67
C ARG A 104 -20.95 13.27 -9.62
N THR A 105 -20.70 12.84 -8.38
CA THR A 105 -21.75 12.67 -7.36
C THR A 105 -21.71 13.70 -6.24
N ALA A 106 -20.55 14.27 -5.91
CA ALA A 106 -20.39 15.24 -4.82
C ALA A 106 -20.43 16.67 -5.36
N HIS A 107 -19.28 17.21 -5.77
CA HIS A 107 -19.18 18.53 -6.40
C HIS A 107 -17.98 18.60 -7.34
N ARG A 108 -18.12 19.37 -8.42
CA ARG A 108 -17.03 19.57 -9.37
C ARG A 108 -15.84 20.27 -8.71
N GLY A 109 -14.67 19.66 -8.78
CA GLY A 109 -13.41 20.16 -8.24
C GLY A 109 -13.06 19.64 -6.85
N VAL A 110 -13.84 18.72 -6.26
CA VAL A 110 -13.57 18.14 -4.94
C VAL A 110 -12.21 17.44 -4.87
N CYS A 111 -11.76 16.84 -5.96
CA CYS A 111 -10.49 16.11 -6.02
C CYS A 111 -9.31 16.96 -6.49
N LYS A 112 -9.50 18.27 -6.73
CA LYS A 112 -8.48 19.12 -7.34
C LYS A 112 -7.23 19.27 -6.47
N ALA A 113 -7.39 19.34 -5.15
CA ALA A 113 -6.28 19.50 -4.21
C ALA A 113 -5.41 18.23 -4.17
N ALA A 114 -6.04 17.07 -3.91
CA ALA A 114 -5.39 15.75 -3.91
C ALA A 114 -4.66 15.46 -5.24
N ASN A 115 -5.32 15.69 -6.38
CA ASN A 115 -4.69 15.52 -7.69
C ASN A 115 -3.49 16.48 -7.91
N ALA A 116 -3.55 17.70 -7.37
CA ALA A 116 -2.42 18.61 -7.43
C ALA A 116 -1.28 18.19 -6.48
N GLU A 117 -1.56 17.45 -5.41
CA GLU A 117 -0.55 16.88 -4.50
C GLU A 117 0.26 15.78 -5.18
N HIS A 118 -0.42 14.86 -5.87
CA HIS A 118 0.24 13.82 -6.68
C HIS A 118 1.28 14.42 -7.64
N ALA A 119 0.93 15.52 -8.31
CA ALA A 119 1.82 16.22 -9.22
C ALA A 119 2.99 16.91 -8.51
N ARG A 120 2.78 17.44 -7.29
CA ARG A 120 3.82 18.12 -6.50
C ARG A 120 4.80 17.15 -5.86
N ASP A 121 4.37 15.95 -5.52
CA ASP A 121 5.21 14.95 -4.85
C ASP A 121 6.09 14.17 -5.84
N LEU A 122 5.71 14.09 -7.11
CA LEU A 122 6.47 13.38 -8.14
C LEU A 122 7.93 13.88 -8.29
N PRO A 123 8.23 15.20 -8.32
CA PRO A 123 9.61 15.70 -8.26
C PRO A 123 10.39 15.25 -7.01
N MET A 124 9.75 15.20 -5.85
CA MET A 124 10.39 14.75 -4.60
C MET A 124 10.74 13.26 -4.67
N ILE A 125 9.79 12.44 -5.13
CA ILE A 125 9.98 11.00 -5.34
C ILE A 125 11.15 10.74 -6.28
N ASN A 126 11.20 11.45 -7.41
CA ASN A 126 12.30 11.34 -8.35
C ASN A 126 13.63 11.82 -7.76
N GLY A 127 13.63 12.91 -6.98
CA GLY A 127 14.81 13.41 -6.29
C GLY A 127 15.43 12.37 -5.35
N ILE A 128 14.60 11.71 -4.52
CA ILE A 128 15.06 10.64 -3.62
C ILE A 128 15.61 9.45 -4.41
N LYS A 129 15.00 9.09 -5.54
CA LYS A 129 15.51 8.04 -6.44
C LYS A 129 16.90 8.37 -6.96
N GLU A 130 17.15 9.62 -7.35
CA GLU A 130 18.47 10.07 -7.80
C GLU A 130 19.50 10.15 -6.65
N ASP A 131 19.08 10.53 -5.44
CA ASP A 131 19.94 10.50 -4.25
C ASP A 131 20.41 9.06 -3.95
N ILE A 132 19.49 8.09 -4.03
CA ILE A 132 19.80 6.67 -3.86
C ILE A 132 20.77 6.20 -4.94
N LYS A 133 20.54 6.52 -6.21
CA LYS A 133 21.47 6.15 -7.29
C LYS A 133 22.86 6.72 -7.06
N SER A 134 22.94 7.98 -6.61
CA SER A 134 24.19 8.64 -6.27
C SER A 134 24.91 7.90 -5.13
N LEU A 135 24.19 7.53 -4.07
CA LEU A 135 24.73 6.72 -2.98
C LEU A 135 25.29 5.37 -3.43
N LEU A 136 24.72 4.74 -4.46
CA LEU A 136 25.19 3.44 -4.97
C LEU A 136 26.54 3.49 -5.68
N VAL A 137 26.93 4.66 -6.20
CA VAL A 137 28.22 4.86 -6.89
C VAL A 137 29.28 5.52 -6.01
N MET A 138 28.90 6.02 -4.84
CA MET A 138 29.81 6.63 -3.87
C MET A 138 30.62 5.57 -3.12
N GLU A 139 31.84 5.94 -2.73
CA GLU A 139 32.67 5.10 -1.88
C GLU A 139 32.10 5.05 -0.45
N ALA A 140 31.63 3.86 -0.07
CA ALA A 140 31.03 3.62 1.23
C ALA A 140 32.01 3.91 2.39
N GLY A 141 31.54 4.63 3.40
CA GLY A 141 32.33 4.96 4.60
C GLY A 141 33.12 6.27 4.52
N THR A 142 33.05 6.98 3.39
CA THR A 142 33.57 8.36 3.28
C THR A 142 32.67 9.37 4.01
N PRO A 143 33.19 10.54 4.42
CA PRO A 143 32.36 11.59 5.01
C PRO A 143 31.21 12.05 4.10
N SER A 144 31.46 12.17 2.79
CA SER A 144 30.43 12.51 1.80
C SER A 144 29.34 11.44 1.71
N TYR A 145 29.69 10.15 1.82
CA TYR A 145 28.69 9.07 1.89
C TYR A 145 27.80 9.20 3.13
N GLN A 146 28.37 9.58 4.28
CA GLN A 146 27.59 9.80 5.51
C GLN A 146 26.64 10.99 5.38
N GLU A 147 27.13 12.11 4.83
CA GLU A 147 26.31 13.29 4.57
C GLU A 147 25.16 12.97 3.60
N ALA A 148 25.43 12.23 2.53
CA ALA A 148 24.41 11.77 1.59
C ALA A 148 23.34 10.89 2.25
N LEU A 149 23.72 10.01 3.20
CA LEU A 149 22.74 9.21 3.97
C LEU A 149 21.88 10.06 4.91
N VAL A 150 22.46 11.05 5.56
CA VAL A 150 21.71 12.00 6.42
C VAL A 150 20.70 12.78 5.58
N ASN A 151 21.13 13.31 4.44
CA ASN A 151 20.28 14.05 3.51
C ASN A 151 19.16 13.17 2.93
N LEU A 152 19.48 11.92 2.56
CA LEU A 152 18.49 10.95 2.12
C LEU A 152 17.45 10.67 3.22
N SER A 153 17.89 10.45 4.46
CA SER A 153 16.99 10.22 5.60
C SER A 153 16.06 11.42 5.81
N LEU A 154 16.57 12.64 5.73
CA LEU A 154 15.76 13.86 5.85
C LEU A 154 14.70 13.94 4.76
N ARG A 155 15.08 13.72 3.49
CA ARG A 155 14.12 13.76 2.37
C ARG A 155 13.07 12.65 2.45
N LEU A 156 13.44 11.44 2.88
CA LEU A 156 12.49 10.36 3.14
C LEU A 156 11.49 10.73 4.24
N LYS A 157 11.93 11.44 5.29
CA LYS A 157 11.02 11.97 6.32
C LYS A 157 10.09 13.04 5.77
N THR A 158 10.58 13.96 4.94
CA THR A 158 9.73 14.96 4.29
C THR A 158 8.67 14.30 3.42
N LEU A 159 9.04 13.30 2.61
CA LEU A 159 8.08 12.53 1.81
C LEU A 159 7.05 11.82 2.70
N LEU A 160 7.47 11.22 3.81
CA LEU A 160 6.57 10.59 4.77
C LEU A 160 5.55 11.59 5.34
N GLU A 161 5.98 12.79 5.73
CA GLU A 161 5.05 13.80 6.25
C GLU A 161 4.07 14.29 5.19
N HIS A 162 4.51 14.47 3.93
CA HIS A 162 3.59 14.75 2.82
C HIS A 162 2.54 13.64 2.64
N CYS A 163 2.97 12.36 2.64
CA CYS A 163 2.03 11.24 2.54
C CYS A 163 1.02 11.23 3.69
N LYS A 164 1.46 11.46 4.93
CA LYS A 164 0.56 11.50 6.09
C LYS A 164 -0.45 12.63 6.01
N GLU A 165 -0.02 13.81 5.58
CA GLU A 165 -0.91 14.97 5.40
C GLU A 165 -1.96 14.67 4.34
N HIS A 166 -1.52 14.19 3.18
CA HIS A 166 -2.38 13.79 2.07
C HIS A 166 -3.39 12.71 2.49
N PHE A 167 -2.93 11.57 3.00
CA PHE A 167 -3.81 10.48 3.43
C PHE A 167 -4.78 10.90 4.53
N LYS A 168 -4.36 11.77 5.46
CA LYS A 168 -5.24 12.29 6.50
C LYS A 168 -6.36 13.15 5.94
N GLU A 169 -6.09 13.93 4.89
CA GLU A 169 -7.12 14.73 4.22
C GLU A 169 -8.10 13.83 3.46
N GLU A 170 -7.60 12.80 2.78
CA GLU A 170 -8.43 11.84 2.06
C GLU A 170 -9.30 11.01 3.01
N GLU A 171 -8.73 10.47 4.08
CA GLU A 171 -9.47 9.69 5.09
C GLU A 171 -10.51 10.53 5.82
N ARG A 172 -10.27 11.84 5.97
CA ARG A 172 -11.21 12.77 6.62
C ARG A 172 -12.32 13.24 5.68
N GLU A 173 -12.00 13.49 4.42
CA GLU A 173 -12.89 14.18 3.47
C GLU A 173 -13.31 13.27 2.31
N LEU A 174 -12.36 12.76 1.53
CA LEU A 174 -12.65 12.10 0.25
C LEU A 174 -13.23 10.68 0.41
N ILE A 175 -12.68 9.88 1.31
CA ILE A 175 -13.15 8.51 1.56
C ILE A 175 -14.60 8.50 2.07
N PRO A 176 -14.98 9.31 3.08
CA PRO A 176 -16.37 9.40 3.52
C PRO A 176 -17.33 9.87 2.42
N LEU A 177 -16.90 10.81 1.57
CA LEU A 177 -17.68 11.25 0.41
C LEU A 177 -17.83 10.14 -0.64
N PHE A 178 -16.79 9.32 -0.83
CA PHE A 178 -16.81 8.21 -1.76
C PHE A 178 -17.79 7.13 -1.30
N ASP A 179 -17.79 6.80 0.00
CA ASP A 179 -18.77 5.89 0.59
C ASP A 179 -20.20 6.43 0.43
N ALA A 180 -20.40 7.73 0.70
CA ALA A 180 -21.71 8.36 0.50
C ALA A 180 -22.17 8.32 -0.96
N ALA A 181 -21.28 8.60 -1.91
CA ALA A 181 -21.52 8.52 -3.33
C ALA A 181 -21.90 7.10 -3.77
N ASN A 182 -21.18 6.10 -3.25
CA ASN A 182 -21.47 4.70 -3.50
C ASN A 182 -22.88 4.32 -3.03
N ARG A 183 -23.28 4.74 -1.82
CA ARG A 183 -24.65 4.51 -1.31
C ARG A 183 -25.71 5.09 -2.23
N MET A 184 -25.55 6.36 -2.63
CA MET A 184 -26.50 7.04 -3.51
C MET A 184 -26.66 6.33 -4.86
N LEU A 185 -25.56 5.99 -5.52
CA LEU A 185 -25.60 5.32 -6.84
C LEU A 185 -26.32 3.96 -6.76
N ARG A 186 -26.17 3.23 -5.65
CA ARG A 186 -26.84 1.94 -5.45
C ARG A 186 -28.34 2.11 -5.20
N GLU A 187 -28.74 3.11 -4.43
CA GLU A 187 -30.16 3.46 -4.21
C GLU A 187 -30.86 3.86 -5.52
N GLU A 188 -30.14 4.50 -6.45
CA GLU A 188 -30.60 4.85 -7.80
C GLU A 188 -30.69 3.64 -8.75
N GLY A 189 -30.43 2.42 -8.26
CA GLY A 189 -30.53 1.18 -9.05
C GLY A 189 -29.27 0.85 -9.86
N ASN A 190 -28.15 1.57 -9.66
CA ASN A 190 -26.86 1.23 -10.26
C ASN A 190 -26.19 0.07 -9.52
N THR A 191 -26.78 -1.11 -9.60
CA THR A 191 -26.30 -2.33 -8.92
C THR A 191 -25.06 -2.95 -9.55
N SER A 192 -24.52 -2.38 -10.64
CA SER A 192 -23.31 -2.89 -11.30
C SER A 192 -22.01 -2.41 -10.66
N SER A 193 -22.08 -1.45 -9.75
CA SER A 193 -20.91 -0.76 -9.22
C SER A 193 -20.28 -1.51 -8.04
N ARG A 194 -19.53 -2.57 -8.36
CA ARG A 194 -18.70 -3.28 -7.39
C ARG A 194 -17.39 -2.52 -7.17
N TRP A 195 -17.47 -1.36 -6.51
CA TRP A 195 -16.33 -0.46 -6.36
C TRP A 195 -15.14 -1.11 -5.69
N ALA A 196 -15.37 -2.00 -4.72
CA ALA A 196 -14.29 -2.76 -4.11
C ALA A 196 -13.56 -3.62 -5.15
N GLU A 197 -14.26 -4.24 -6.11
CA GLU A 197 -13.61 -4.95 -7.21
C GLU A 197 -12.86 -4.02 -8.17
N GLU A 198 -13.38 -2.81 -8.43
CA GLU A 198 -12.71 -1.82 -9.28
C GLU A 198 -11.44 -1.27 -8.62
N VAL A 199 -11.48 -0.95 -7.32
CA VAL A 199 -10.31 -0.58 -6.53
C VAL A 199 -9.29 -1.71 -6.56
N MET A 200 -9.71 -2.95 -6.30
CA MET A 200 -8.78 -4.08 -6.31
C MET A 200 -8.20 -4.34 -7.70
N ARG A 201 -8.98 -4.15 -8.78
CA ARG A 201 -8.48 -4.26 -10.15
C ARG A 201 -7.50 -3.14 -10.50
N ALA A 202 -7.72 -1.93 -10.01
CA ALA A 202 -6.81 -0.82 -10.22
C ALA A 202 -5.47 -1.00 -9.50
N MET A 203 -5.42 -1.85 -8.47
CA MET A 203 -4.24 -2.20 -7.68
C MET A 203 -3.46 -3.42 -8.22
N GLU A 204 -3.51 -3.66 -9.53
CA GLU A 204 -2.95 -4.85 -10.19
C GLU A 204 -1.46 -5.07 -9.89
N ALA A 205 -0.65 -4.02 -9.92
CA ALA A 205 0.78 -4.10 -9.63
C ALA A 205 1.03 -4.46 -8.17
N THR A 206 0.33 -3.85 -7.21
CA THR A 206 0.38 -4.24 -5.79
C THR A 206 0.00 -5.70 -5.60
N HIS A 207 -0.96 -6.21 -6.37
CA HIS A 207 -1.37 -7.62 -6.36
C HIS A 207 -0.48 -8.55 -7.18
N SER A 208 0.63 -8.06 -7.73
CA SER A 208 1.62 -8.91 -8.39
C SER A 208 2.38 -9.77 -7.38
N GLN A 209 2.94 -10.89 -7.85
CA GLN A 209 3.76 -11.77 -7.01
C GLN A 209 4.93 -11.05 -6.33
N ARG A 210 5.46 -9.99 -6.97
CA ARG A 210 6.62 -9.23 -6.48
C ARG A 210 6.23 -8.20 -5.42
N LEU A 211 5.20 -7.40 -5.67
CA LEU A 211 4.85 -6.29 -4.77
C LEU A 211 3.91 -6.71 -3.64
N PHE A 212 3.14 -7.79 -3.82
CA PHE A 212 2.19 -8.22 -2.79
C PHE A 212 2.87 -8.51 -1.44
N PRO A 213 4.00 -9.25 -1.36
CA PRO A 213 4.69 -9.43 -0.09
C PRO A 213 5.28 -8.14 0.49
N PHE A 214 5.69 -7.19 -0.36
CA PHE A 214 6.17 -5.87 0.07
C PHE A 214 5.03 -5.08 0.73
N PHE A 215 3.89 -5.00 0.05
CA PHE A 215 2.69 -4.35 0.55
C PHE A 215 2.23 -4.95 1.87
N MET A 216 2.08 -6.27 1.94
CA MET A 216 1.62 -6.96 3.15
C MET A 216 2.58 -6.78 4.33
N ALA A 217 3.88 -6.59 4.10
CA ALA A 217 4.86 -6.31 5.15
C ALA A 217 4.71 -4.91 5.78
N GLY A 218 3.97 -3.99 5.13
CA GLY A 218 3.64 -2.67 5.67
C GLY A 218 2.44 -2.67 6.62
N LEU A 219 1.70 -3.78 6.70
CA LEU A 219 0.49 -3.90 7.50
C LEU A 219 0.73 -4.55 8.86
N LEU A 220 -0.09 -4.19 9.85
CA LEU A 220 -0.19 -4.95 11.10
C LEU A 220 -0.88 -6.30 10.86
N PRO A 221 -0.72 -7.30 11.75
CA PRO A 221 -1.31 -8.63 11.52
C PRO A 221 -2.82 -8.62 11.27
N GLN A 222 -3.58 -7.82 12.02
CA GLN A 222 -5.04 -7.70 11.86
C GLN A 222 -5.42 -7.01 10.53
N GLU A 223 -4.67 -5.98 10.17
CA GLU A 223 -4.82 -5.24 8.92
C GLU A 223 -4.50 -6.13 7.71
N ALA A 224 -3.46 -6.96 7.82
CA ALA A 224 -3.10 -7.96 6.81
C ALA A 224 -4.21 -8.99 6.63
N VAL A 225 -4.79 -9.51 7.72
CA VAL A 225 -5.93 -10.44 7.64
C VAL A 225 -7.14 -9.76 7.01
N GLN A 226 -7.44 -8.51 7.39
CA GLN A 226 -8.51 -7.72 6.79
C GLN A 226 -8.30 -7.52 5.28
N TYR A 227 -7.08 -7.19 4.86
CA TYR A 227 -6.77 -7.02 3.44
C TYR A 227 -6.92 -8.33 2.66
N LEU A 228 -6.46 -9.45 3.23
CA LEU A 228 -6.61 -10.78 2.62
C LEU A 228 -8.08 -11.17 2.45
N ASP A 229 -8.92 -10.86 3.44
CA ASP A 229 -10.37 -11.06 3.32
C ASP A 229 -10.95 -10.27 2.14
N ILE A 230 -10.61 -8.99 2.02
CA ILE A 230 -11.03 -8.14 0.90
C ILE A 230 -10.54 -8.72 -0.44
N VAL A 231 -9.26 -9.11 -0.54
CA VAL A 231 -8.69 -9.77 -1.73
C VAL A 231 -9.51 -11.00 -2.12
N CYS A 232 -9.80 -11.88 -1.16
CA CYS A 232 -10.50 -13.14 -1.42
C CYS A 232 -11.95 -12.92 -1.89
N ARG A 233 -12.61 -11.87 -1.36
CA ARG A 233 -13.99 -11.50 -1.72
C ARG A 233 -14.06 -10.78 -3.07
N CYS A 234 -13.19 -9.80 -3.29
CA CYS A 234 -13.31 -8.82 -4.39
C CYS A 234 -12.49 -9.18 -5.64
N ILE A 235 -11.55 -10.13 -5.57
CA ILE A 235 -10.86 -10.62 -6.77
C ILE A 235 -11.55 -11.89 -7.27
N ALA A 236 -12.12 -11.80 -8.48
CA ALA A 236 -12.81 -12.90 -9.13
C ALA A 236 -11.85 -14.03 -9.57
N ASP A 237 -10.66 -13.67 -10.08
CA ASP A 237 -9.66 -14.65 -10.51
C ASP A 237 -9.02 -15.34 -9.30
N LYS A 238 -9.49 -16.56 -9.01
CA LYS A 238 -8.98 -17.37 -7.90
C LYS A 238 -7.57 -17.91 -8.16
N HIS A 239 -7.14 -18.06 -9.41
CA HIS A 239 -5.75 -18.42 -9.71
C HIS A 239 -4.80 -17.28 -9.35
N HIS A 240 -5.19 -16.04 -9.66
CA HIS A 240 -4.46 -14.84 -9.25
C HIS A 240 -4.36 -14.75 -7.73
N VAL A 241 -5.47 -14.90 -7.00
CA VAL A 241 -5.46 -14.88 -5.52
C VAL A 241 -4.54 -15.95 -4.95
N VAL A 242 -4.60 -17.19 -5.45
CA VAL A 242 -3.71 -18.27 -5.02
C VAL A 242 -2.24 -17.94 -5.31
N SER A 243 -1.95 -17.28 -6.44
CA SER A 243 -0.61 -16.82 -6.80
C SER A 243 -0.07 -15.79 -5.80
N MET A 244 -0.89 -14.82 -5.39
CA MET A 244 -0.57 -13.83 -4.35
C MET A 244 -0.27 -14.50 -2.99
N LEU A 245 -1.14 -15.43 -2.57
CA LEU A 245 -0.95 -16.14 -1.31
C LEU A 245 0.35 -16.97 -1.31
N ARG A 246 0.67 -17.62 -2.43
CA ARG A 246 1.92 -18.37 -2.59
C ARG A 246 3.14 -17.46 -2.51
N SER A 247 3.11 -16.27 -3.12
CA SER A 247 4.25 -15.34 -3.03
C SER A 247 4.45 -14.82 -1.60
N LEU A 248 3.36 -14.59 -0.86
CA LEU A 248 3.42 -14.21 0.55
C LEU A 248 4.03 -15.33 1.41
N VAL A 249 3.58 -16.57 1.26
CA VAL A 249 4.15 -17.74 1.97
C VAL A 249 5.63 -17.91 1.64
N ALA A 250 6.01 -17.84 0.36
CA ALA A 250 7.40 -17.95 -0.05
C ALA A 250 8.29 -16.82 0.54
N SER A 251 7.75 -15.61 0.69
CA SER A 251 8.43 -14.49 1.36
C SER A 251 8.63 -14.76 2.86
N LEU A 252 7.60 -15.27 3.54
CA LEU A 252 7.63 -15.58 4.98
C LEU A 252 8.57 -16.76 5.31
N GLU A 253 8.63 -17.76 4.44
CA GLU A 253 9.55 -18.91 4.57
C GLU A 253 11.01 -18.57 4.21
N GLY A 254 11.30 -17.31 3.86
CA GLY A 254 12.63 -16.87 3.45
C GLY A 254 13.09 -17.42 2.09
N LYS A 255 12.16 -17.97 1.29
CA LYS A 255 12.42 -18.49 -0.06
C LYS A 255 12.50 -17.37 -1.11
N HIS A 256 12.06 -16.15 -0.77
CA HIS A 256 12.30 -14.94 -1.56
C HIS A 256 13.37 -14.04 -0.92
N PRO A 257 14.28 -13.43 -1.70
CA PRO A 257 15.39 -12.59 -1.20
C PRO A 257 14.96 -11.23 -0.61
N HIS A 258 13.67 -11.01 -0.36
CA HIS A 258 13.08 -9.77 0.12
C HIS A 258 12.74 -9.84 1.62
N SER A 259 13.49 -10.60 2.41
CA SER A 259 13.21 -10.78 3.84
C SER A 259 13.13 -9.42 4.56
N VAL A 260 11.98 -9.24 5.21
CA VAL A 260 11.42 -8.08 5.89
C VAL A 260 12.40 -7.41 6.85
N ILE A 261 12.50 -6.07 6.82
CA ILE A 261 12.89 -5.32 8.02
C ILE A 261 11.72 -5.49 8.98
N SER A 262 11.85 -6.51 9.82
CA SER A 262 10.87 -6.86 10.84
C SER A 262 10.77 -5.69 11.82
N ASN A 263 9.74 -4.85 11.65
CA ASN A 263 9.31 -3.92 12.71
C ASN A 263 8.67 -4.66 13.89
N TYR A 264 8.39 -5.96 13.74
CA TYR A 264 7.82 -6.81 14.77
C TYR A 264 8.51 -8.16 14.78
N SER A 265 9.28 -8.42 15.83
CA SER A 265 9.84 -9.73 16.17
C SER A 265 8.72 -10.79 16.09
N LEU A 266 8.71 -11.58 15.02
CA LEU A 266 7.67 -12.58 14.70
C LEU A 266 7.73 -13.83 15.61
N LYS A 267 8.29 -13.73 16.82
CA LYS A 267 8.26 -14.83 17.79
C LYS A 267 6.87 -15.11 18.38
N SER A 268 5.86 -14.27 18.09
CA SER A 268 4.53 -14.41 18.71
C SER A 268 3.44 -15.05 17.84
N VAL A 269 3.64 -15.25 16.53
CA VAL A 269 2.56 -15.75 15.64
C VAL A 269 2.57 -17.27 15.48
N SER A 270 3.67 -17.94 15.80
CA SER A 270 3.77 -19.41 15.71
C SER A 270 3.03 -20.16 16.86
N LYS A 271 2.33 -19.45 17.75
CA LYS A 271 1.58 -20.05 18.87
C LYS A 271 0.05 -20.01 18.74
N GLN A 272 -0.51 -19.50 17.65
CA GLN A 272 -1.97 -19.35 17.52
C GLN A 272 -2.62 -20.08 16.33
N ILE A 273 -1.91 -21.00 15.67
CA ILE A 273 -2.55 -21.95 14.74
C ILE A 273 -2.21 -23.36 15.22
N SER A 274 -2.92 -23.79 16.25
CA SER A 274 -3.00 -25.18 16.71
C SER A 274 -4.31 -25.34 17.46
N PHE A 275 -5.42 -25.46 16.73
CA PHE A 275 -6.62 -26.21 17.09
C PHE A 275 -7.36 -26.56 15.81
#